data_AF-A0ABD3IKA8-F1
#
_entry.id   AF-A0ABD3IKA8-F1
#
_cell.length_a   1.000
_cell.length_b   1.000
_cell.length_c   1.000
_cell.angle_alpha   90.00
_cell.angle_beta   90.00
_cell.angle_gamma   90.00
#
_symmetry.space_group_name_H-M   'P 1'
#
loop_
_entity.id
_entity.type
_entity.pdbx_description
1 polymer ?
#
loop_
_entity_poly.entity_id
_entity_poly.type
_entity_poly.pdbx_seq_one_letter_code
_entity_poly.pdbx_strand_id
1 'polypeptide(L)'
;MKQKVVIKVSMNGNGHASSFFCFGPQSPHSRALRLASGFRGVQSVALVGDRDQIEVTGEVDSVDLTNSLRKKFGSAEIVTVGEVKKEDKSEDKSEETEDVKPFVWPYPRYEYVYVQPGCWW
;
A
#
# COMPACT_ATOMS: atom_id res chain seq x y z
N MET A 1 -1.50 11.89 21.48
CA MET A 1 -1.01 10.53 21.86
C MET A 1 -1.06 9.65 20.62
N LYS A 2 -0.14 8.68 20.43
CA LYS A 2 -0.20 7.82 19.24
C LYS A 2 -1.19 6.69 19.49
N GLN A 3 -2.08 6.45 18.53
CA GLN A 3 -3.07 5.37 18.56
C GLN A 3 -2.75 4.36 17.46
N LYS A 4 -3.01 3.08 17.73
CA LYS A 4 -3.05 1.98 16.77
C LYS A 4 -4.49 1.51 16.64
N VAL A 5 -5.01 1.59 15.44
CA VAL A 5 -6.38 1.22 15.10
C VAL A 5 -6.31 0.08 14.09
N VAL A 6 -7.07 -0.98 14.30
CA VAL A 6 -7.22 -2.09 13.35
C VAL A 6 -8.65 -2.15 12.87
N ILE A 7 -8.85 -2.06 11.56
CA ILE A 7 -10.16 -2.04 10.92
C ILE A 7 -10.24 -3.20 9.93
N LYS A 8 -11.28 -4.03 10.09
CA LYS A 8 -11.64 -5.04 9.11
C LYS A 8 -12.50 -4.39 8.02
N VAL A 9 -12.13 -4.57 6.75
CA VAL A 9 -12.83 -4.04 5.59
C VAL A 9 -13.12 -5.20 4.65
N SER A 10 -14.39 -5.40 4.27
CA SER A 10 -14.68 -6.34 3.18
C SER A 10 -14.33 -5.68 1.85
N MET A 11 -13.37 -6.25 1.14
CA MET A 11 -12.84 -5.73 -0.11
C MET A 11 -13.39 -6.47 -1.35
N ASN A 12 -14.60 -7.01 -1.26
CA ASN A 12 -15.24 -7.83 -2.32
C ASN A 12 -15.77 -7.01 -3.52
N GLY A 13 -15.52 -5.71 -3.55
CA GLY A 13 -16.06 -4.81 -4.55
C GLY A 13 -15.19 -4.68 -5.79
N ASN A 14 -15.64 -5.27 -6.90
CA ASN A 14 -15.22 -4.91 -8.27
C ASN A 14 -15.81 -3.55 -8.69
N GLY A 15 -16.12 -2.67 -7.72
CA GLY A 15 -16.79 -1.41 -7.95
C GLY A 15 -15.92 -0.55 -8.85
N HIS A 16 -16.39 -0.33 -10.08
CA HIS A 16 -15.81 0.55 -11.08
C HIS A 16 -15.06 1.70 -10.39
N ALA A 17 -13.77 1.80 -10.70
CA ALA A 17 -12.91 2.89 -10.27
C ALA A 17 -13.71 4.18 -10.47
N SER A 18 -14.19 4.77 -9.37
CA SER A 18 -14.97 5.98 -9.46
C SER A 18 -14.11 6.99 -10.21
N SER A 19 -14.63 7.42 -11.35
CA SER A 19 -14.08 8.25 -12.42
C SER A 19 -13.53 9.63 -11.99
N PHE A 20 -13.13 9.81 -10.73
CA PHE A 20 -12.83 11.10 -10.13
C PHE A 20 -11.36 11.32 -9.76
N PHE A 21 -10.49 10.32 -9.94
CA PHE A 21 -9.04 10.49 -9.78
C PHE A 21 -8.30 9.71 -10.88
N CYS A 22 -7.51 10.42 -11.69
CA CYS A 22 -6.84 9.99 -12.93
C CYS A 22 -5.73 8.92 -12.75
N PHE A 23 -5.85 8.00 -11.81
CA PHE A 23 -4.80 7.04 -11.45
C PHE A 23 -5.24 5.60 -11.69
N GLY A 24 -5.60 5.26 -12.92
CA GLY A 24 -5.71 3.89 -13.43
C GLY A 24 -6.60 2.91 -12.64
N PRO A 25 -6.63 1.63 -13.06
CA PRO A 25 -7.25 0.57 -12.28
C PRO A 25 -6.39 0.30 -11.03
N GLN A 26 -7.00 0.43 -9.85
CA GLN A 26 -6.38 0.14 -8.56
C GLN A 26 -7.05 -1.08 -7.93
N SER A 27 -6.25 -2.02 -7.41
CA SER A 27 -6.76 -3.16 -6.61
C SER A 27 -7.56 -2.64 -5.41
N PRO A 28 -8.58 -3.35 -4.91
CA PRO A 28 -9.39 -2.87 -3.80
C PRO A 28 -8.53 -2.60 -2.55
N HIS A 29 -7.48 -3.40 -2.32
CA HIS A 29 -6.45 -3.19 -1.30
C HIS A 29 -5.72 -1.86 -1.47
N SER A 30 -5.20 -1.55 -2.66
CA SER A 30 -4.48 -0.30 -2.91
C SER A 30 -5.39 0.92 -2.78
N ARG A 31 -6.65 0.82 -3.17
CA ARG A 31 -7.66 1.87 -2.96
C ARG A 31 -7.93 2.11 -1.49
N ALA A 32 -8.04 1.05 -0.70
CA ALA A 32 -8.32 1.14 0.73
C ALA A 32 -7.13 1.76 1.47
N LEU A 33 -5.92 1.32 1.13
CA LEU A 33 -4.68 1.90 1.64
C LEU A 33 -4.54 3.37 1.27
N ARG A 34 -4.83 3.74 0.02
CA ARG A 34 -4.77 5.13 -0.45
C ARG A 34 -5.79 6.01 0.27
N LEU A 35 -6.99 5.49 0.53
CA LEU A 35 -7.99 6.23 1.29
C LEU A 35 -7.52 6.42 2.74
N ALA A 36 -7.06 5.35 3.39
CA ALA A 36 -6.58 5.38 4.76
C ALA A 36 -5.36 6.29 4.92
N SER A 37 -4.38 6.25 4.00
CA SER A 37 -3.19 7.11 4.07
C SER A 37 -3.47 8.58 3.79
N GLY A 38 -4.60 8.89 3.12
CA GLY A 38 -5.05 10.25 2.87
C GLY A 38 -5.70 10.92 4.08
N PHE A 39 -5.92 10.20 5.19
CA PHE A 39 -6.48 10.78 6.41
C PHE A 39 -5.46 11.62 7.17
N ARG A 40 -5.93 12.73 7.75
CA ARG A 40 -5.11 13.60 8.58
C ARG A 40 -4.66 12.87 9.84
N GLY A 41 -3.38 13.00 10.18
CA GLY A 41 -2.81 12.44 11.41
C GLY A 41 -2.35 10.99 11.30
N VAL A 42 -2.52 10.35 10.15
CA VAL A 42 -2.00 9.01 9.85
C VAL A 42 -0.49 9.08 9.65
N GLN A 43 0.24 8.24 10.38
CA GLN A 43 1.70 8.13 10.28
C GLN A 43 2.12 6.86 9.52
N SER A 44 1.40 5.76 9.71
CA SER A 44 1.65 4.50 9.01
C SER A 44 0.35 3.74 8.78
N VAL A 45 0.28 3.03 7.64
CA VAL A 45 -0.83 2.16 7.28
C VAL A 45 -0.25 0.85 6.73
N ALA A 46 -0.76 -0.27 7.22
CA ALA A 46 -0.39 -1.59 6.74
C ALA A 46 -1.65 -2.45 6.52
N LEU A 47 -1.57 -3.36 5.54
CA LEU A 47 -2.53 -4.46 5.44
C LEU A 47 -2.00 -5.64 6.23
N VAL A 48 -2.85 -6.24 7.05
CA VAL A 48 -2.48 -7.36 7.94
C VAL A 48 -3.47 -8.52 7.79
N GLY A 49 -2.99 -9.74 8.07
CA GLY A 49 -3.77 -10.97 7.96
C GLY A 49 -4.09 -11.36 6.52
N ASP A 50 -5.31 -11.87 6.29
CA ASP A 50 -5.82 -12.29 4.98
C ASP A 50 -6.17 -11.12 4.04
N ARG A 51 -5.50 -9.96 4.21
CA ARG A 51 -5.66 -8.73 3.43
C ARG A 51 -6.99 -8.00 3.60
N ASP A 52 -7.81 -8.44 4.56
CA ASP A 52 -9.07 -7.82 4.93
C ASP A 52 -8.94 -6.85 6.12
N GLN A 53 -7.75 -6.72 6.73
CA GLN A 53 -7.53 -5.84 7.87
C GLN A 53 -6.53 -4.74 7.54
N ILE A 54 -6.86 -3.52 7.94
CA ILE A 54 -6.02 -2.33 7.81
C ILE A 54 -5.60 -1.90 9.22
N GLU A 55 -4.30 -1.95 9.47
CA GLU A 55 -3.69 -1.35 10.66
C GLU A 55 -3.29 0.09 10.35
N VAL A 56 -3.73 1.02 11.19
CA VAL A 56 -3.42 2.44 11.08
C VAL A 56 -2.76 2.89 12.38
N THR A 57 -1.62 3.55 12.26
CA THR A 57 -0.91 4.15 13.40
C THR A 57 -0.83 5.66 13.21
N GLY A 58 -1.22 6.42 14.21
CA GLY A 58 -1.23 7.88 14.16
C GLY A 58 -2.11 8.54 15.21
N GLU A 59 -2.34 9.82 15.05
CA GLU A 59 -3.36 10.58 15.80
C GLU A 59 -4.58 10.69 14.89
N VAL A 60 -5.42 9.66 14.90
CA VAL A 60 -6.47 9.45 13.90
C VAL A 60 -7.80 9.23 14.60
N ASP A 61 -8.85 9.88 14.10
CA ASP A 61 -10.21 9.55 14.51
C ASP A 61 -10.65 8.24 13.86
N SER A 62 -10.77 7.19 14.67
CA SER A 62 -11.18 5.84 14.27
C SER A 62 -12.56 5.82 13.62
N VAL A 63 -13.48 6.69 14.07
CA VAL A 63 -14.87 6.74 13.60
C VAL A 63 -14.92 7.38 12.22
N ASP A 64 -14.25 8.51 12.04
CA ASP A 64 -14.21 9.18 10.73
C ASP A 64 -13.50 8.35 9.66
N LEU A 65 -12.42 7.68 10.05
CA LEU A 65 -11.71 6.74 9.18
C LEU A 65 -12.62 5.59 8.73
N THR A 66 -13.31 4.94 9.67
CA THR A 66 -14.23 3.85 9.34
C THR A 66 -15.45 4.30 8.57
N ASN A 67 -16.00 5.47 8.87
CA ASN A 67 -17.12 6.04 8.11
C ASN A 67 -16.74 6.26 6.64
N SER A 68 -15.53 6.72 6.35
CA SER A 68 -15.11 6.90 4.95
C SER A 68 -14.82 5.59 4.25
N LEU A 69 -14.29 4.59 4.97
CA LEU A 69 -14.18 3.23 4.44
C LEU A 69 -15.55 2.63 4.12
N ARG A 70 -16.56 2.80 5.00
CA ARG A 70 -17.95 2.40 4.74
C ARG A 70 -18.53 3.09 3.51
N LYS A 71 -18.27 4.38 3.32
CA LYS A 71 -18.72 5.13 2.12
C LYS A 71 -18.13 4.60 0.81
N LYS A 72 -16.92 4.04 0.83
CA LYS A 72 -16.21 3.60 -0.39
C LYS A 72 -16.23 2.09 -0.64
N PHE A 73 -16.32 1.28 0.41
CA PHE A 73 -16.28 -0.18 0.38
C PHE A 73 -17.56 -0.83 0.89
N GLY A 74 -18.52 -0.04 1.40
CA GLY A 74 -19.81 -0.52 1.93
C GLY A 74 -19.72 -1.01 3.37
N SER A 75 -18.76 -1.89 3.68
CA SER A 75 -18.63 -2.51 4.99
C SER A 75 -17.23 -2.35 5.58
N ALA A 76 -17.17 -1.77 6.78
CA ALA A 76 -15.97 -1.72 7.62
C ALA A 76 -16.35 -1.81 9.10
N GLU A 77 -15.53 -2.54 9.86
CA GLU A 77 -15.70 -2.84 11.27
C GLU A 77 -14.41 -2.52 12.03
N ILE A 78 -14.54 -1.81 13.15
CA ILE A 78 -13.41 -1.54 14.04
C ILE A 78 -13.17 -2.79 14.86
N VAL A 79 -11.99 -3.39 14.74
CA VAL A 79 -11.61 -4.59 15.50
C VAL A 79 -10.95 -4.18 16.81
N THR A 80 -9.96 -3.29 16.75
CA THR A 80 -9.27 -2.81 17.94
C THR A 80 -8.87 -1.34 17.83
N VAL A 81 -8.86 -0.66 18.97
CA VAL A 81 -8.28 0.67 19.15
C VAL A 81 -7.43 0.60 20.40
N GLY A 82 -6.13 0.77 20.25
CA GLY A 82 -5.17 0.73 21.35
C GLY A 82 -4.29 1.97 21.34
N GLU A 83 -3.93 2.46 22.52
CA GLU A 83 -2.93 3.51 22.63
C GLU A 83 -1.54 2.89 22.43
N VAL A 84 -0.77 3.42 21.49
CA VAL A 84 0.63 3.03 21.31
C VAL A 84 1.41 3.74 22.40
N LYS A 85 1.50 3.11 23.57
CA LYS A 85 2.55 3.43 24.53
C LYS A 85 3.87 3.19 23.82
N LYS A 86 4.69 4.25 23.74
CA LYS A 86 6.07 4.14 23.28
C LYS A 86 6.80 3.23 24.25
N GLU A 87 6.86 1.95 23.96
CA GLU A 87 8.02 1.18 24.33
C GLU A 87 9.06 1.53 23.26
N ASP A 88 10.00 2.39 23.65
CA ASP A 88 11.25 2.58 22.94
C ASP A 88 11.97 1.22 22.86
N LYS A 89 11.62 0.38 21.88
CA LYS A 89 12.51 -0.66 21.39
C LYS A 89 13.25 -0.10 20.19
N SER A 90 14.33 0.58 20.53
CA SER A 90 15.53 0.59 19.71
C SER A 90 15.97 -0.85 19.46
N GLU A 91 15.55 -1.43 18.35
CA GLU A 91 16.13 -2.65 17.80
C GLU A 91 16.21 -2.43 16.29
N ASP A 92 17.34 -1.88 15.86
CA ASP A 92 17.97 -2.35 14.63
C ASP A 92 19.49 -2.12 14.72
N LYS A 93 20.13 -2.99 15.50
CA LYS A 93 21.51 -3.37 15.26
C LYS A 93 21.55 -4.90 15.15
N SER A 94 21.25 -5.40 13.96
CA SER A 94 21.85 -6.64 13.46
C SER A 94 22.65 -6.30 12.21
N GLU A 95 23.89 -5.85 12.43
CA GLU A 95 24.99 -6.17 11.53
C GLU A 95 25.11 -7.70 11.50
N GLU A 96 24.52 -8.33 10.50
CA GLU A 96 24.88 -9.69 10.10
C GLU A 96 25.26 -9.67 8.62
N THR A 97 26.53 -9.97 8.42
CA THR A 97 27.24 -10.17 7.18
C THR A 97 26.55 -11.19 6.28
N GLU A 98 26.11 -10.76 5.10
CA GLU A 98 26.05 -11.65 3.94
C GLU A 98 26.69 -10.97 2.73
N ASP A 99 27.69 -11.65 2.18
CA ASP A 99 28.40 -11.35 0.94
C ASP A 99 27.46 -10.82 -0.16
N VAL A 100 27.55 -9.52 -0.44
CA VAL A 100 26.87 -8.90 -1.58
C VAL A 100 27.57 -9.36 -2.86
N LYS A 101 27.13 -10.48 -3.44
CA LYS A 101 27.39 -10.75 -4.85
C LYS A 101 26.77 -9.61 -5.68
N PRO A 102 27.51 -8.94 -6.58
CA PRO A 102 26.92 -7.90 -7.40
C PRO A 102 25.82 -8.51 -8.28
N PHE A 103 24.60 -8.00 -8.12
CA PHE A 103 23.47 -8.34 -8.96
C PHE A 103 23.71 -7.76 -10.36
N VAL A 104 24.17 -8.60 -11.29
CA VAL A 104 24.34 -8.25 -12.70
C VAL A 104 22.97 -8.29 -13.36
N TRP A 105 22.45 -7.12 -13.70
CA TRP A 105 21.27 -7.03 -14.57
C TRP A 105 21.65 -7.51 -15.98
N PRO A 106 20.95 -8.52 -16.54
CA PRO A 106 21.17 -8.92 -17.92
C PRO A 106 20.67 -7.79 -18.83
N TYR A 107 21.59 -7.00 -19.38
CA TYR A 107 21.25 -6.04 -20.42
C TYR A 107 20.71 -6.80 -21.63
N PRO A 108 19.53 -6.45 -22.17
CA PRO A 108 19.07 -7.02 -23.42
C PRO A 108 20.07 -6.63 -24.52
N ARG A 109 20.65 -7.64 -25.18
CA ARG A 109 21.46 -7.45 -26.37
C ARG A 109 20.53 -6.97 -27.49
N TYR A 110 20.51 -5.67 -27.75
CA TYR A 110 19.86 -5.13 -28.94
C TYR A 110 20.70 -5.54 -30.15
N GLU A 111 20.27 -6.61 -30.82
CA GLU A 111 20.82 -6.99 -32.10
C GLU A 111 20.29 -6.00 -33.15
N TYR A 112 21.13 -5.05 -33.55
CA TYR A 112 20.82 -4.14 -34.65
C TYR A 112 20.79 -4.94 -35.95
N VAL A 113 19.60 -5.33 -36.39
CA VAL A 113 19.39 -5.84 -37.74
C VAL A 113 19.45 -4.66 -38.69
N TYR A 114 20.59 -4.48 -39.35
CA TYR A 114 20.70 -3.56 -40.48
C TYR A 114 19.85 -4.12 -41.63
N VAL A 115 18.64 -3.60 -41.78
CA VAL A 115 17.89 -3.74 -43.03
C VAL A 115 18.64 -2.92 -44.06
N GLN A 116 19.41 -3.59 -44.93
CA GLN A 116 20.00 -2.95 -46.09
C GLN A 116 18.85 -2.36 -46.91
N PRO A 117 18.83 -1.03 -47.16
CA PRO A 117 17.83 -0.47 -48.04
C PRO A 117 18.07 -1.05 -49.44
N GLY A 118 17.13 -1.91 -49.87
CA GLY A 118 17.07 -2.40 -51.24
C GLY A 118 17.08 -1.21 -52.19
N CYS A 119 17.91 -1.33 -53.23
CA CYS A 119 18.05 -0.37 -54.30
C CYS A 119 16.69 0.03 -54.85
N TRP A 120 16.40 1.32 -54.84
CA TRP A 120 15.27 1.89 -55.57
C TRP A 120 15.65 1.94 -57.05
N TRP A 121 15.00 1.10 -57.85
CA TRP A 121 14.82 1.20 -59.30
C TRP A 121 13.37 0.85 -59.62
#